data_AF-A0A8S1IZY7-F1
#
_entry.id   AF-A0A8S1IZY7-F1
#
_cell.length_a   1.000
_cell.length_b   1.000
_cell.length_c   1.000
_cell.angle_alpha   90.00
_cell.angle_beta   90.00
_cell.angle_gamma   90.00
#
_symmetry.space_group_name_H-M   'P 1'
#
loop_
_entity.id
_entity.type
_entity.pdbx_description
1 polymer ?
#
loop_
_entity_poly.entity_id
_entity_poly.type
_entity_poly.pdbx_seq_one_letter_code
_entity_poly.pdbx_strand_id
1 'polypeptide(L)'
;MLESLFRNPAWAGASSSKSKPAPVAGGPEGRPTMIDIRRANNVSIMMTRFKAFPGGVGGMMHAVLSFQGLTWEEMGLIRQIAPKKGERKDFKDFGGAPQDLTAAERVLLQMNQVPRLKAKCRVALFIMKWEELRNESVQALDTVQAACQELRRSSRLQSVLSCALTVSAPFAQHHPLTDLPLPLPAHGHRGRHFIQGDTLDGGTAATLSSPACAWLRSCPHACFLHPFY
;
A
#
# COMPACT_ATOMS: atom_id res chain seq x y z
N MET A 1 -19.68 -46.09 9.13
CA MET A 1 -20.20 -44.96 9.94
C MET A 1 -19.79 -43.59 9.39
N LEU A 2 -18.63 -43.42 8.75
CA LEU A 2 -18.22 -42.13 8.16
C LEU A 2 -18.90 -41.78 6.83
N GLU A 3 -19.29 -42.77 6.02
CA GLU A 3 -19.91 -42.51 4.72
C GLU A 3 -21.30 -41.85 4.80
N SER A 4 -22.04 -41.97 5.91
CA SER A 4 -23.34 -41.31 6.03
C SER A 4 -23.23 -39.82 6.36
N LEU A 5 -22.07 -39.37 6.86
CA LEU A 5 -21.83 -37.97 7.23
C LEU A 5 -21.39 -37.11 6.03
N PHE A 6 -20.73 -37.72 5.03
CA PHE A 6 -20.30 -37.04 3.80
C PHE A 6 -21.18 -37.34 2.59
N ARG A 7 -22.24 -38.15 2.76
CA ARG A 7 -23.22 -38.40 1.70
C ARG A 7 -24.08 -37.15 1.49
N ASN A 8 -23.75 -36.39 0.46
CA ASN A 8 -24.60 -35.31 -0.02
C ASN A 8 -25.96 -35.91 -0.48
N PRO A 9 -27.11 -35.49 0.07
CA PRO A 9 -28.41 -36.03 -0.32
C PRO A 9 -28.81 -35.65 -1.77
N ALA A 10 -28.12 -34.70 -2.40
CA ALA A 10 -28.42 -34.24 -3.75
C ALA A 10 -28.09 -35.24 -4.88
N TRP A 11 -27.37 -36.33 -4.62
CA TRP A 11 -26.94 -37.28 -5.66
C TRP A 11 -27.34 -38.74 -5.40
N ALA A 12 -28.16 -39.01 -4.38
CA ALA A 12 -28.58 -40.37 -4.02
C ALA A 12 -29.56 -41.04 -5.01
N GLY A 13 -29.69 -40.52 -6.24
CA GLY A 13 -30.56 -41.07 -7.28
C GLY A 13 -30.27 -40.62 -8.72
N ALA A 14 -29.10 -40.06 -9.03
CA ALA A 14 -28.79 -39.60 -10.39
C ALA A 14 -27.98 -40.65 -11.16
N SER A 15 -28.66 -41.41 -12.01
CA SER A 15 -28.03 -42.24 -13.03
C SER A 15 -27.18 -41.37 -13.97
N SER A 16 -26.02 -41.91 -14.35
CA SER A 16 -25.04 -41.25 -15.19
C SER A 16 -25.59 -40.94 -16.60
N SER A 17 -25.98 -39.69 -16.86
CA SER A 17 -26.05 -39.15 -18.21
C SER A 17 -25.03 -38.03 -18.35
N LYS A 18 -23.97 -38.34 -19.09
CA LYS A 18 -22.83 -37.47 -19.38
C LYS A 18 -23.27 -36.46 -20.43
N SER A 19 -23.84 -35.34 -20.02
CA SER A 19 -24.10 -34.20 -20.91
C SER A 19 -22.89 -33.27 -20.93
N LYS A 20 -22.37 -33.06 -22.14
CA LYS A 20 -21.25 -32.15 -22.45
C LYS A 20 -21.59 -30.72 -22.01
N PRO A 21 -20.62 -29.89 -21.56
CA PRO A 21 -20.90 -28.49 -21.28
C PRO A 21 -21.24 -27.77 -22.59
N ALA A 22 -22.44 -27.19 -22.63
CA ALA A 22 -22.89 -26.33 -23.71
C ALA A 22 -22.01 -25.06 -23.80
N PRO A 23 -21.79 -24.50 -24.99
CA PRO A 23 -21.16 -23.19 -25.12
C PRO A 23 -22.06 -22.13 -24.49
N VAL A 24 -21.51 -21.37 -23.54
CA VAL A 24 -22.19 -20.24 -22.89
C VAL A 24 -22.30 -19.10 -23.90
N ALA A 25 -23.34 -19.13 -24.72
CA ALA A 25 -23.77 -18.04 -25.58
C ALA A 25 -25.15 -17.57 -25.10
N GLY A 26 -25.30 -16.25 -24.97
CA GLY A 26 -26.59 -15.59 -24.74
C GLY A 26 -26.80 -15.06 -23.32
N GLY A 27 -26.38 -13.82 -23.08
CA GLY A 27 -27.10 -12.96 -22.13
C GLY A 27 -28.51 -12.67 -22.68
N PRO A 28 -29.42 -12.08 -21.88
CA PRO A 28 -30.80 -11.83 -22.30
C PRO A 28 -30.82 -11.07 -23.62
N GLU A 29 -31.38 -11.73 -24.65
CA GLU A 29 -31.37 -11.28 -26.02
C GLU A 29 -32.06 -9.91 -26.15
N GLY A 30 -31.40 -8.98 -26.86
CA GLY A 30 -32.02 -7.76 -27.36
C GLY A 30 -31.54 -6.43 -26.79
N ARG A 31 -30.62 -6.40 -25.81
CA ARG A 31 -30.04 -5.12 -25.34
C ARG A 31 -28.60 -4.98 -25.81
N PRO A 32 -28.23 -3.88 -26.51
CA PRO A 32 -26.84 -3.61 -26.84
C PRO A 32 -26.07 -3.38 -25.54
N THR A 33 -25.34 -4.40 -25.08
CA THR A 33 -24.46 -4.29 -23.91
C THR A 33 -23.18 -3.57 -24.30
N MET A 34 -22.83 -2.56 -23.54
CA MET A 34 -21.71 -1.66 -23.81
C MET A 34 -20.38 -2.22 -23.30
N ILE A 35 -20.48 -3.20 -22.40
CA ILE A 35 -19.37 -3.98 -21.87
C ILE A 35 -19.62 -5.46 -22.16
N ASP A 36 -18.53 -6.22 -22.32
CA ASP A 36 -18.61 -7.68 -22.47
C ASP A 36 -19.29 -8.32 -21.23
N ILE A 37 -20.08 -9.37 -21.47
CA ILE A 37 -20.84 -10.11 -20.45
C ILE A 37 -19.90 -10.60 -19.34
N ARG A 38 -18.69 -11.07 -19.68
CA ARG A 38 -17.70 -11.49 -18.68
C ARG A 38 -17.26 -10.34 -17.79
N ARG A 39 -17.06 -9.15 -18.37
CA ARG A 39 -16.69 -7.93 -17.65
C ARG A 39 -17.84 -7.48 -16.74
N ALA A 40 -19.08 -7.49 -17.25
CA ALA A 40 -20.27 -7.17 -16.47
C ALA A 40 -20.43 -8.07 -15.24
N ASN A 41 -20.24 -9.39 -15.43
CA ASN A 41 -20.33 -10.36 -14.34
C ASN A 41 -19.26 -10.13 -13.28
N ASN A 42 -18.00 -9.92 -13.68
CA ASN A 42 -16.92 -9.62 -12.75
C ASN A 42 -17.21 -8.35 -11.93
N VAL A 43 -17.68 -7.29 -12.58
CA VAL A 43 -18.06 -6.05 -11.90
C VAL A 43 -19.21 -6.30 -10.93
N SER A 44 -20.25 -7.02 -11.35
CA SER A 44 -21.41 -7.36 -10.50
C SER A 44 -20.99 -8.14 -9.25
N ILE A 45 -20.11 -9.13 -9.39
CA ILE A 45 -19.54 -9.91 -8.29
C ILE A 45 -18.75 -9.00 -7.35
N MET A 46 -17.84 -8.18 -7.87
CA MET A 46 -17.04 -7.28 -7.03
C MET A 46 -17.93 -6.26 -6.29
N MET A 47 -19.01 -5.80 -6.93
CA MET A 47 -19.97 -4.89 -6.32
C MET A 47 -20.80 -5.50 -5.20
N THR A 48 -20.88 -6.83 -5.10
CA THR A 48 -21.56 -7.47 -3.95
C THR A 48 -20.92 -7.12 -2.61
N ARG A 49 -19.60 -6.90 -2.58
CA ARG A 49 -18.86 -6.48 -1.38
C ARG A 49 -19.27 -5.10 -0.87
N PHE A 50 -19.83 -4.26 -1.74
CA PHE A 50 -20.20 -2.88 -1.43
C PHE A 50 -21.71 -2.67 -1.30
N LYS A 51 -22.53 -3.74 -1.36
CA LYS A 51 -24.00 -3.64 -1.27
C LYS A 51 -24.49 -3.07 0.07
N ALA A 52 -23.75 -3.31 1.14
CA ALA A 52 -24.06 -2.80 2.48
C ALA A 52 -23.39 -1.44 2.78
N PHE A 53 -22.69 -0.85 1.80
CA PHE A 53 -21.96 0.40 2.03
C PHE A 53 -22.94 1.57 2.20
N PRO A 54 -22.76 2.44 3.22
CA PRO A 54 -23.65 3.57 3.46
C PRO A 54 -23.65 4.53 2.26
N GLY A 55 -24.85 4.85 1.75
CA GLY A 55 -25.00 5.67 0.54
C GLY A 55 -24.75 4.94 -0.78
N GLY A 56 -24.60 3.61 -0.76
CA GLY A 56 -24.43 2.78 -1.95
C GLY A 56 -23.23 3.20 -2.81
N VAL A 57 -23.42 3.19 -4.13
CA VAL A 57 -22.35 3.53 -5.09
C VAL A 57 -21.95 5.01 -4.98
N GLY A 58 -22.90 5.91 -4.73
CA GLY A 58 -22.64 7.34 -4.56
C GLY A 58 -21.83 7.63 -3.30
N GLY A 59 -22.20 7.01 -2.18
CA GLY A 59 -21.45 7.08 -0.92
C GLY A 59 -20.04 6.52 -1.06
N MET A 60 -19.88 5.41 -1.78
CA MET A 60 -18.57 4.85 -2.10
C MET A 60 -17.71 5.82 -2.92
N MET A 61 -18.26 6.46 -3.96
CA MET A 61 -17.52 7.46 -4.74
C MET A 61 -17.14 8.68 -3.90
N HIS A 62 -18.03 9.12 -3.02
CA HIS A 62 -17.73 10.21 -2.08
C HIS A 62 -16.60 9.83 -1.12
N ALA A 63 -16.63 8.60 -0.59
CA ALA A 63 -15.56 8.06 0.27
C ALA A 63 -14.21 8.00 -0.45
N VAL A 64 -14.19 7.66 -1.74
CA VAL A 64 -12.96 7.71 -2.57
C VAL A 64 -12.46 9.14 -2.73
N LEU A 65 -13.36 10.11 -2.87
CA LEU A 65 -13.01 11.52 -3.02
C LEU A 65 -12.53 12.15 -1.71
N SER A 66 -13.09 11.74 -0.57
CA SER A 66 -12.67 12.20 0.76
C SER A 66 -11.45 11.46 1.30
N PHE A 67 -11.03 10.37 0.66
CA PHE A 67 -9.97 9.46 1.14
C PHE A 67 -10.25 8.85 2.53
N GLN A 68 -11.52 8.77 2.93
CA GLN A 68 -11.94 8.32 4.27
C GLN A 68 -13.07 7.30 4.19
N GLY A 69 -13.15 6.40 5.17
CA GLY A 69 -14.25 5.43 5.30
C GLY A 69 -14.16 4.20 4.38
N LEU A 70 -13.02 4.00 3.70
CA LEU A 70 -12.70 2.81 2.92
C LEU A 70 -11.42 2.18 3.46
N THR A 71 -11.41 0.86 3.55
CA THR A 71 -10.21 0.07 3.85
C THR A 71 -9.28 0.00 2.63
N TRP A 72 -8.03 -0.42 2.86
CA TRP A 72 -7.04 -0.57 1.79
C TRP A 72 -7.50 -1.58 0.72
N GLU A 73 -8.10 -2.69 1.14
CA GLU A 73 -8.63 -3.72 0.25
C GLU A 73 -9.80 -3.19 -0.59
N GLU A 74 -10.75 -2.50 0.05
CA GLU A 74 -11.89 -1.89 -0.64
C GLU A 74 -11.45 -0.86 -1.68
N MET A 75 -10.48 0.01 -1.33
CA MET A 75 -9.90 0.96 -2.26
C MET A 75 -9.20 0.27 -3.44
N GLY A 76 -8.54 -0.87 -3.19
CA GLY A 76 -7.93 -1.73 -4.20
C GLY A 76 -8.96 -2.34 -5.15
N LEU A 77 -10.07 -2.85 -4.62
CA LEU A 77 -11.19 -3.39 -5.39
C LEU A 77 -11.83 -2.32 -6.27
N ILE A 78 -12.09 -1.12 -5.74
CA ILE A 78 -12.64 0.01 -6.51
C ILE A 78 -11.72 0.36 -7.68
N ARG A 79 -10.40 0.40 -7.45
CA ARG A 79 -9.41 0.65 -8.50
C ARG A 79 -9.45 -0.40 -9.62
N GLN A 80 -9.74 -1.65 -9.31
CA GLN A 80 -9.84 -2.75 -10.28
C GLN A 80 -11.18 -2.74 -11.05
N ILE A 81 -12.27 -2.35 -10.40
CA ILE A 81 -13.58 -2.15 -11.05
C ILE A 81 -13.54 -0.97 -12.03
N ALA A 82 -12.79 0.08 -11.68
CA ALA A 82 -12.77 1.35 -12.41
C ALA A 82 -12.65 1.21 -13.94
N PRO A 83 -13.41 2.02 -14.71
CA PRO A 83 -13.59 1.83 -16.15
C PRO A 83 -12.26 1.92 -16.92
N LYS A 84 -12.12 1.09 -17.96
CA LYS A 84 -10.96 1.05 -18.88
C LYS A 84 -10.95 2.25 -19.82
N LYS A 85 -9.82 2.52 -20.48
CA LYS A 85 -9.68 3.69 -21.36
C LYS A 85 -10.67 3.69 -22.54
N GLY A 86 -10.96 2.51 -23.10
CA GLY A 86 -11.98 2.32 -24.14
C GLY A 86 -13.39 2.56 -23.60
N GLU A 87 -13.77 1.79 -22.58
CA GLU A 87 -15.06 1.90 -21.88
C GLU A 87 -15.43 3.35 -21.50
N ARG A 88 -14.46 4.16 -21.05
CA ARG A 88 -14.71 5.58 -20.70
C ARG A 88 -15.11 6.46 -21.87
N LYS A 89 -14.68 6.15 -23.10
CA LYS A 89 -15.10 6.88 -24.30
C LYS A 89 -16.52 6.48 -24.66
N ASP A 90 -16.77 5.18 -24.69
CA ASP A 90 -18.10 4.63 -24.92
C ASP A 90 -19.10 5.30 -23.96
N PHE A 91 -18.83 5.32 -22.66
CA PHE A 91 -19.72 5.94 -21.65
C PHE A 91 -19.86 7.46 -21.75
N LYS A 92 -19.00 8.16 -22.50
CA LYS A 92 -19.15 9.60 -22.78
C LYS A 92 -20.01 9.84 -24.01
N ASP A 93 -19.90 8.97 -25.00
CA ASP A 93 -20.65 9.06 -26.25
C ASP A 93 -22.09 8.53 -26.07
N PHE A 94 -22.35 7.81 -24.98
CA PHE A 94 -23.68 7.35 -24.59
C PHE A 94 -24.52 8.46 -23.97
N GLY A 95 -25.42 9.03 -24.77
CA GLY A 95 -26.47 9.96 -24.35
C GLY A 95 -27.81 9.31 -24.01
N GLY A 96 -27.86 7.98 -23.83
CA GLY A 96 -29.08 7.23 -23.53
C GLY A 96 -29.51 7.29 -22.06
N ALA A 97 -30.73 6.81 -21.75
CA ALA A 97 -31.25 6.80 -20.39
C ALA A 97 -30.56 5.74 -19.51
N PRO A 98 -30.27 6.04 -18.23
CA PRO A 98 -29.60 5.10 -17.29
C PRO A 98 -30.40 3.84 -16.94
N GLN A 99 -31.64 3.75 -17.43
CA GLN A 99 -32.58 2.66 -17.19
C GLN A 99 -32.40 1.50 -18.18
N ASP A 100 -31.85 1.77 -19.36
CA ASP A 100 -31.61 0.74 -20.38
C ASP A 100 -30.36 -0.09 -20.09
N LEU A 101 -29.48 0.43 -19.22
CA LEU A 101 -28.23 -0.22 -18.83
C LEU A 101 -28.42 -1.28 -17.75
N THR A 102 -27.56 -2.29 -17.81
CA THR A 102 -27.41 -3.34 -16.81
C THR A 102 -26.91 -2.74 -15.48
N ALA A 103 -27.19 -3.41 -14.36
CA ALA A 103 -26.74 -2.95 -13.04
C ALA A 103 -25.22 -2.67 -12.97
N ALA A 104 -24.39 -3.50 -13.61
CA ALA A 104 -22.94 -3.31 -13.68
C ALA A 104 -22.56 -2.06 -14.49
N GLU A 105 -23.26 -1.79 -15.58
CA GLU A 105 -23.01 -0.62 -16.45
C GLU A 105 -23.43 0.68 -15.76
N ARG A 106 -24.54 0.68 -15.00
CA ARG A 106 -24.98 1.82 -14.20
C ARG A 106 -23.92 2.24 -13.16
N VAL A 107 -23.30 1.27 -12.50
CA VAL A 107 -22.19 1.51 -11.56
C VAL A 107 -21.00 2.12 -12.29
N LEU A 108 -20.60 1.55 -13.43
CA LEU A 108 -19.46 2.06 -14.20
C LEU A 108 -19.69 3.48 -14.74
N LEU A 109 -20.92 3.80 -15.13
CA LEU A 109 -21.30 5.15 -15.57
C LEU A 109 -21.13 6.16 -14.42
N GLN A 110 -21.60 5.83 -13.21
CA GLN A 110 -21.38 6.66 -12.02
C GLN A 110 -19.90 6.81 -11.69
N MET A 111 -19.12 5.74 -11.80
CA MET A 111 -17.65 5.79 -11.61
C MET A 111 -16.93 6.62 -12.68
N ASN A 112 -17.47 6.71 -13.91
CA ASN A 112 -16.90 7.50 -15.00
C ASN A 112 -17.06 9.01 -14.79
N GLN A 113 -18.08 9.43 -14.02
CA GLN A 113 -18.25 10.84 -13.64
C GLN A 113 -17.06 11.37 -12.84
N VAL A 114 -16.38 10.50 -12.09
CA VAL A 114 -15.19 10.89 -11.32
C VAL A 114 -13.95 10.92 -12.24
N PRO A 115 -13.39 12.11 -12.53
CA PRO A 115 -12.22 12.20 -13.37
C PRO A 115 -11.01 11.57 -12.66
N ARG A 116 -10.22 10.82 -13.45
CA ARG A 116 -8.95 10.22 -13.02
C ARG A 116 -9.08 9.29 -11.79
N LEU A 117 -10.22 8.61 -11.65
CA LEU A 117 -10.50 7.70 -10.52
C LEU A 117 -9.33 6.76 -10.18
N LYS A 118 -8.72 6.11 -11.17
CA LYS A 118 -7.58 5.19 -10.96
C LYS A 118 -6.36 5.86 -10.33
N ALA A 119 -6.11 7.13 -10.67
CA ALA A 119 -5.00 7.90 -10.09
C ALA A 119 -5.32 8.30 -8.65
N LYS A 120 -6.57 8.75 -8.39
CA LYS A 120 -7.02 9.08 -7.02
C LYS A 120 -6.93 7.86 -6.10
N CYS A 121 -7.44 6.71 -6.51
CA CYS A 121 -7.31 5.47 -5.73
C CYS A 121 -5.84 5.07 -5.50
N ARG A 122 -4.94 5.31 -6.46
CA ARG A 122 -3.51 5.03 -6.29
C ARG A 122 -2.89 5.89 -5.19
N VAL A 123 -3.21 7.19 -5.20
CA VAL A 123 -2.75 8.11 -4.16
C VAL A 123 -3.35 7.75 -2.80
N ALA A 124 -4.64 7.41 -2.76
CA ALA A 124 -5.31 6.95 -1.55
C ALA A 124 -4.62 5.74 -0.93
N LEU A 125 -4.38 4.68 -1.72
CA LEU A 125 -3.70 3.47 -1.28
C LEU A 125 -2.29 3.78 -0.76
N PHE A 126 -1.58 4.70 -1.40
CA PHE A 126 -0.26 5.13 -0.97
C PHE A 126 -0.31 5.86 0.38
N ILE A 127 -1.25 6.81 0.55
CA ILE A 127 -1.42 7.54 1.81
C ILE A 127 -1.73 6.56 2.95
N MET A 128 -2.63 5.60 2.73
CA MET A 128 -3.01 4.61 3.75
C MET A 128 -1.85 3.72 4.18
N LYS A 129 -0.92 3.39 3.28
CA LYS A 129 0.25 2.54 3.56
C LYS A 129 1.50 3.31 3.96
N TRP A 130 1.48 4.65 3.86
CA TRP A 130 2.68 5.47 4.02
C TRP A 130 3.30 5.33 5.42
N GLU A 131 2.48 5.39 6.47
CA GLU A 131 2.98 5.32 7.85
C GLU A 131 3.59 3.95 8.17
N GLU A 132 2.93 2.87 7.75
CA GLU A 132 3.43 1.50 7.89
C GLU A 132 4.77 1.33 7.16
N LEU A 133 4.82 1.72 5.89
CA LEU A 133 6.04 1.62 5.08
C LEU A 133 7.20 2.45 5.64
N ARG A 134 6.90 3.67 6.13
CA ARG A 134 7.88 4.53 6.78
C ARG A 134 8.44 3.88 8.04
N ASN A 135 7.57 3.37 8.91
CA ASN A 135 7.98 2.81 10.19
C ASN A 135 8.79 1.53 10.01
N GLU A 136 8.37 0.64 9.12
CA GLU A 136 9.13 -0.57 8.76
C GLU A 136 10.52 -0.22 8.22
N SER A 137 10.60 0.78 7.34
CA SER A 137 11.88 1.22 6.76
C SER A 137 12.81 1.81 7.81
N VAL A 138 12.29 2.64 8.72
CA VAL A 138 13.08 3.24 9.81
C VAL A 138 13.58 2.16 10.77
N GLN A 139 12.72 1.24 11.19
CA GLN A 139 13.11 0.13 12.08
C GLN A 139 14.20 -0.75 11.46
N ALA A 140 14.10 -1.05 10.16
CA ALA A 140 15.13 -1.81 9.46
C ALA A 140 16.48 -1.08 9.45
N LEU A 141 16.48 0.23 9.18
CA LEU A 141 17.70 1.05 9.19
C LEU A 141 18.30 1.17 10.59
N ASP A 142 17.47 1.38 11.62
CA ASP A 142 17.92 1.47 13.00
C ASP A 142 18.59 0.16 13.46
N THR A 143 18.02 -0.99 13.07
CA THR A 143 18.59 -2.31 13.37
C THR A 143 19.96 -2.49 12.73
N VAL A 144 20.10 -2.13 11.44
CA VAL A 144 21.39 -2.22 10.73
C VAL A 144 22.40 -1.25 11.35
N GLN A 145 21.97 -0.03 11.67
CA GLN A 145 22.83 0.97 12.30
C GLN A 145 23.31 0.50 13.67
N ALA A 146 22.44 -0.05 14.51
CA ALA A 146 22.78 -0.60 15.81
C ALA A 146 23.81 -1.74 15.66
N ALA A 147 23.56 -2.72 14.79
CA ALA A 147 24.49 -3.80 14.52
C ALA A 147 25.88 -3.29 14.06
N CYS A 148 25.91 -2.31 13.14
CA CYS A 148 27.17 -1.72 12.69
C CYS A 148 27.90 -0.90 13.80
N GLN A 149 27.17 -0.31 14.75
CA GLN A 149 27.77 0.37 15.89
C GLN A 149 28.30 -0.62 16.93
N GLU A 150 27.57 -1.70 17.22
CA GLU A 150 27.99 -2.77 18.12
C GLU A 150 29.25 -3.47 17.61
N LEU A 151 29.29 -3.81 16.32
CA LEU A 151 30.49 -4.40 15.69
C LEU A 151 31.70 -3.46 15.78
N ARG A 152 31.51 -2.17 15.54
CA ARG A 152 32.61 -1.18 15.61
C ARG A 152 33.10 -0.94 17.04
N ARG A 153 32.21 -0.97 18.02
CA ARG A 153 32.54 -0.73 19.44
C ARG A 153 33.00 -1.98 20.18
N SER A 154 32.82 -3.17 19.62
CA SER A 154 33.19 -4.43 20.28
C SER A 154 34.70 -4.63 20.32
N SER A 155 35.31 -4.31 21.45
CA SER A 155 36.73 -4.60 21.72
C SER A 155 37.01 -6.10 21.73
N ARG A 156 36.07 -6.93 22.20
CA ARG A 156 36.20 -8.39 22.20
C ARG A 156 36.34 -8.96 20.79
N LEU A 157 35.54 -8.47 19.84
CA LEU A 157 35.64 -8.86 18.44
C LEU A 157 37.00 -8.45 17.86
N GLN A 158 37.47 -7.23 18.15
CA GLN A 158 38.78 -6.76 17.73
C GLN A 158 39.92 -7.64 18.29
N SER A 159 39.84 -8.04 19.56
CA SER A 159 40.84 -8.93 20.18
C SER A 159 40.86 -10.32 19.55
N VAL A 160 39.69 -10.91 19.26
CA VAL A 160 39.60 -12.23 18.61
C VAL A 160 40.16 -12.17 17.19
N LEU A 161 39.79 -11.15 16.41
CA LEU A 161 40.33 -10.95 15.05
C LEU A 161 41.85 -10.72 15.08
N SER A 162 42.35 -9.95 16.05
CA SER A 162 43.80 -9.74 16.23
C SER A 162 44.52 -11.03 16.58
N CYS A 163 43.97 -11.82 17.51
CA CYS A 163 44.52 -13.13 17.88
C CYS A 163 44.53 -14.10 16.68
N ALA A 164 43.43 -14.17 15.94
CA ALA A 164 43.34 -14.98 14.74
C ALA A 164 44.38 -14.58 13.69
N LEU A 165 44.62 -13.27 13.48
CA LEU A 165 45.69 -12.77 12.62
C LEU A 165 47.07 -13.17 13.13
N THR A 166 47.33 -13.09 14.43
CA THR A 166 48.64 -13.49 15.00
C THR A 166 48.89 -14.99 14.95
N VAL A 167 47.85 -15.82 15.07
CA VAL A 167 47.98 -17.29 15.05
C VAL A 167 48.10 -17.83 13.62
N SER A 168 47.44 -17.17 12.66
CA SER A 168 47.48 -17.54 11.24
C SER A 168 48.61 -16.88 10.46
N ALA A 169 49.20 -15.79 10.95
CA ALA A 169 50.50 -15.31 10.49
C ALA A 169 51.55 -16.34 10.96
N PRO A 170 52.03 -17.23 10.08
CA PRO A 170 53.02 -18.21 10.49
C PRO A 170 54.27 -17.44 10.92
N PHE A 171 54.85 -17.81 12.05
CA PHE A 171 56.26 -18.19 12.25
C PHE A 171 57.27 -17.85 11.12
N ALA A 172 57.21 -16.64 10.56
CA ALA A 172 57.99 -16.19 9.41
C ALA A 172 58.32 -14.71 9.60
N GLN A 173 58.99 -14.43 10.72
CA GLN A 173 60.03 -13.40 10.81
C GLN A 173 60.85 -13.66 12.07
N HIS A 174 61.66 -14.73 12.04
CA HIS A 174 63.02 -14.61 12.56
C HIS A 174 63.78 -13.63 11.64
N HIS A 175 63.47 -12.35 11.76
CA HIS A 175 64.36 -11.27 11.35
C HIS A 175 64.16 -10.15 12.36
N PRO A 176 65.21 -9.67 13.04
CA PRO A 176 65.08 -8.54 13.93
C PRO A 176 64.90 -7.30 13.06
N LEU A 177 63.65 -6.92 12.80
CA LEU A 177 63.34 -5.55 12.40
C LEU A 177 63.05 -4.76 13.68
N THR A 178 64.11 -4.55 14.45
CA THR A 178 64.30 -3.25 15.08
C THR A 178 64.20 -2.19 13.98
N ASP A 179 63.49 -1.11 14.31
CA ASP A 179 63.35 0.13 13.54
C ASP A 179 62.20 0.16 12.52
N LEU A 180 60.98 0.35 13.04
CA LEU A 180 60.04 1.26 12.40
C LEU A 180 59.66 2.38 13.39
N PRO A 181 60.05 3.63 13.14
CA PRO A 181 59.70 4.75 14.01
C PRO A 181 58.25 5.16 13.74
N LEU A 182 57.41 5.14 14.79
CA LEU A 182 56.36 6.14 14.95
C LEU A 182 56.98 7.25 15.81
N PRO A 183 56.87 8.55 15.44
CA PRO A 183 55.56 9.17 15.27
C PRO A 183 55.48 10.18 14.10
N LEU A 184 54.30 10.34 13.49
CA LEU A 184 53.99 11.57 12.77
C LEU A 184 53.33 12.59 13.71
N PRO A 185 53.70 13.89 13.61
CA PRO A 185 53.24 14.92 14.52
C PRO A 185 51.79 15.31 14.26
N ALA A 186 51.12 15.67 15.35
CA ALA A 186 49.85 16.40 15.32
C ALA A 186 50.02 17.72 14.57
N HIS A 187 49.40 17.85 13.40
CA HIS A 187 49.10 19.16 12.83
C HIS A 187 47.87 19.73 13.52
N GLY A 188 48.10 20.82 14.25
CA GLY A 188 47.06 21.60 14.92
C GLY A 188 46.18 22.40 13.97
N HIS A 189 45.00 22.70 14.50
CA HIS A 189 44.22 23.94 14.35
C HIS A 189 44.03 24.58 12.96
N ARG A 190 42.78 24.52 12.48
CA ARG A 190 41.93 25.63 11.95
C ARG A 190 40.63 25.04 11.41
N GLY A 191 39.40 25.38 11.81
CA GLY A 191 38.87 26.19 12.89
C GLY A 191 37.39 25.78 13.04
N ARG A 192 36.91 25.68 14.28
CA ARG A 192 35.48 25.70 14.56
C ARG A 192 35.09 27.16 14.75
N HIS A 193 34.24 27.68 13.89
CA HIS A 193 33.34 28.76 14.29
C HIS A 193 32.23 28.12 15.13
N PHE A 194 32.38 28.26 16.44
CA PHE A 194 31.31 28.15 17.42
C PHE A 194 30.97 29.59 17.79
N ILE A 195 29.73 30.02 17.60
CA ILE A 195 29.19 31.19 18.28
C ILE A 195 28.35 30.65 19.43
N GLN A 196 28.68 31.14 20.64
CA GLN A 196 27.89 31.16 21.88
C GLN A 196 26.37 31.10 21.60
N GLY A 197 25.56 30.31 22.29
CA GLY A 197 25.56 30.06 23.72
C GLY A 197 24.52 30.99 24.34
N ASP A 198 23.37 30.44 24.71
CA ASP A 198 22.55 30.92 25.83
C ASP A 198 21.94 29.69 26.50
N THR A 199 22.38 29.49 27.74
CA THR A 199 21.80 28.59 28.74
C THR A 199 20.77 29.41 29.51
N LEU A 200 19.66 28.80 29.96
CA LEU A 200 19.29 28.67 31.37
C LEU A 200 17.89 28.05 31.53
N ASP A 201 17.91 26.95 32.28
CA ASP A 201 16.94 26.47 33.28
C ASP A 201 15.51 26.00 32.93
N GLY A 202 15.19 24.87 33.59
CA GLY A 202 13.87 24.68 34.20
C GLY A 202 13.06 23.54 33.60
N GLY A 203 13.07 22.38 34.25
CA GLY A 203 12.29 21.22 33.83
C GLY A 203 10.78 21.43 33.86
N THR A 204 10.07 20.71 33.00
CA THR A 204 8.77 20.08 33.28
C THR A 204 8.40 19.17 32.11
N ALA A 205 7.77 18.04 32.44
CA ALA A 205 7.26 17.07 31.50
C ALA A 205 6.30 17.71 30.49
N ALA A 206 6.55 17.52 29.19
CA ALA A 206 5.59 17.85 28.14
C ALA A 206 5.70 16.86 26.97
N THR A 207 4.58 16.19 26.75
CA THR A 207 4.22 15.28 25.68
C THR A 207 4.57 15.86 24.30
N LEU A 208 5.48 15.24 23.56
CA LEU A 208 5.81 15.61 22.18
C LEU A 208 4.72 15.09 21.23
N SER A 209 3.68 15.89 21.03
CA SER A 209 2.82 15.81 19.86
C SER A 209 3.54 16.46 18.67
N SER A 210 3.81 15.65 17.63
CA SER A 210 4.49 16.11 16.42
C SER A 210 3.56 16.97 15.54
N PRO A 211 3.99 18.15 15.05
CA PRO A 211 3.13 19.08 14.30
C PRO A 211 2.90 18.69 12.82
N ALA A 212 3.49 17.58 12.35
CA ALA A 212 3.31 17.14 10.96
C ALA A 212 1.89 16.63 10.64
N CYS A 213 1.07 16.32 11.65
CA CYS A 213 -0.30 15.81 11.47
C CYS A 213 -1.41 16.86 11.69
N ALA A 214 -1.06 18.12 11.99
CA ALA A 214 -2.04 19.17 12.32
C ALA A 214 -2.79 19.72 11.09
N TRP A 215 -2.20 19.62 9.89
CA TRP A 215 -2.81 20.10 8.64
C TRP A 215 -4.01 19.26 8.17
N LEU A 216 -4.11 17.98 8.58
CA LEU A 216 -5.20 17.09 8.14
C LEU A 216 -6.46 17.16 9.02
N ARG A 217 -6.42 17.87 10.17
CA ARG A 217 -7.56 17.96 11.10
C ARG A 217 -8.37 19.26 11.00
N SER A 218 -7.97 20.22 10.16
CA SER A 218 -8.61 21.54 10.07
C SER A 218 -9.31 21.82 8.73
N CYS A 219 -10.05 20.85 8.19
CA CYS A 219 -11.02 21.10 7.14
C CYS A 219 -12.45 20.88 7.67
N PRO A 220 -13.08 21.88 8.32
CA PRO A 220 -14.50 21.85 8.55
C PRO A 220 -15.25 22.00 7.22
N HIS A 221 -16.38 21.33 7.14
CA HIS A 221 -17.30 21.30 6.00
C HIS A 221 -17.69 22.72 5.54
N ALA A 222 -17.51 23.03 4.25
CA ALA A 222 -18.47 23.76 3.40
C ALA A 222 -17.80 24.18 2.09
N CYS A 223 -18.60 24.31 1.03
CA CYS A 223 -18.29 24.96 -0.24
C CYS A 223 -17.53 24.14 -1.30
N PHE A 224 -18.13 23.06 -1.80
CA PHE A 224 -18.10 22.77 -3.25
C PHE A 224 -19.44 22.16 -3.68
N LEU A 225 -20.51 22.93 -3.50
CA LEU A 225 -21.68 22.85 -4.37
C LEU A 225 -21.53 23.97 -5.40
N HIS A 226 -21.19 23.60 -6.63
CA HIS A 226 -21.63 24.36 -7.79
C HIS A 226 -22.17 23.38 -8.85
N PRO A 227 -23.30 23.70 -9.46
CA PRO A 227 -23.96 22.85 -10.45
C PRO A 227 -23.21 22.95 -11.78
N PHE A 228 -22.84 21.81 -12.36
CA PHE A 228 -22.41 21.76 -13.75
C PHE A 228 -23.65 21.79 -14.64
N TYR A 229 -23.82 22.93 -15.32
CA TYR A 229 -24.29 22.96 -16.71
C TYR A 229 -23.26 22.28 -17.61
#